data_AF-A0A9P7IZR1-F1
#
_entry.id   AF-A0A9P7IZR1-F1
#
_cell.length_a   1.000
_cell.length_b   1.000
_cell.length_c   1.000
_cell.angle_alpha   90.00
_cell.angle_beta   90.00
_cell.angle_gamma   90.00
#
_symmetry.space_group_name_H-M   'P 1'
#
loop_
_entity.id
_entity.type
_entity.pdbx_description
1 polymer ?
#
loop_
_entity_poly.entity_id
_entity_poly.type
_entity_poly.pdbx_seq_one_letter_code
_entity_poly.pdbx_strand_id
1 'polypeptide(L)'
;MVEAERAANEARLLAEAAARTAGEEARYRAAEAEEERKRTAPVQEQAERDTQAAQEQSKKLQEAADKEKRRAIAAQEAANASKKVAEEQVKAANAAKEEAERKLKKGIQPVVIPTPEEVSAAKRKVQYREDLFHFAVAGVAGGGKSSLINAFRGLLNKDMGAAATGVTETTLTMARLPDPNAEYPLVWYDIPGAGTLKIPDWQYFNTQGLYVFDGIIVLFDNRFTMTDIAILVNCRRFKIPTYIVRSKADQHI
;
A
#
# COMPACT_ATOMS: atom_id res chain seq x y z
N MET A 1 79.54 29.43 95.77
CA MET A 1 78.35 28.55 95.61
C MET A 1 77.02 29.31 95.47
N VAL A 2 76.93 30.60 95.82
CA VAL A 2 75.65 31.36 95.86
C VAL A 2 75.31 32.10 94.54
N GLU A 3 76.30 32.45 93.71
CA GLU A 3 76.06 33.19 92.45
C GLU A 3 75.54 32.32 91.29
N ALA A 4 75.89 31.04 91.26
CA ALA A 4 75.46 30.11 90.21
C ALA A 4 73.97 29.74 90.31
N GLU A 5 73.42 29.64 91.52
CA GLU A 5 71.99 29.37 91.75
C GLU A 5 71.10 30.56 91.40
N ARG A 6 71.59 31.79 91.59
CA ARG A 6 70.82 33.01 91.30
C ARG A 6 70.66 33.25 89.79
N ALA A 7 71.74 33.05 89.03
CA ALA A 7 71.73 33.14 87.57
C ALA A 7 70.87 32.02 86.93
N ALA A 8 70.89 30.82 87.49
CA ALA A 8 70.04 29.72 87.01
C ALA A 8 68.55 29.98 87.26
N ASN A 9 68.18 30.59 88.39
CA ASN A 9 66.80 30.95 88.69
C ASN A 9 66.28 32.13 87.83
N GLU A 10 67.11 33.15 87.58
CA GLU A 10 66.74 34.25 86.66
C GLU A 10 66.59 33.77 85.21
N ALA A 11 67.50 32.90 84.74
CA ALA A 11 67.39 32.31 83.41
C ALA A 11 66.12 31.45 83.27
N ARG A 12 65.73 30.72 84.33
CA ARG A 12 64.49 29.92 84.34
C ARG A 12 63.24 30.80 84.33
N LEU A 13 63.22 31.90 85.09
CA LEU A 13 62.12 32.86 85.10
C LEU A 13 61.95 33.58 83.76
N LEU A 14 63.06 33.97 83.11
CA LEU A 14 63.01 34.58 81.77
C LEU A 14 62.56 33.57 80.70
N ALA A 15 62.97 32.31 80.79
CA ALA A 15 62.51 31.25 79.89
C ALA A 15 61.01 30.93 80.10
N GLU A 16 60.52 30.91 81.34
CA GLU A 16 59.09 30.72 81.64
C GLU A 16 58.25 31.93 81.18
N ALA A 17 58.74 33.16 81.33
CA ALA A 17 58.06 34.35 80.84
C ALA A 17 57.99 34.37 79.30
N ALA A 18 59.08 34.03 78.61
CA ALA A 18 59.12 33.93 77.16
C ALA A 18 58.24 32.78 76.62
N ALA A 19 58.17 31.66 77.32
CA ALA A 19 57.28 30.55 76.96
C ALA A 19 55.80 30.91 77.15
N ARG A 20 55.46 31.71 78.16
CA ARG A 20 54.08 32.21 78.36
C ARG A 20 53.66 33.20 77.28
N THR A 21 54.50 34.18 76.96
CA THR A 21 54.17 35.16 75.90
C THR A 21 54.10 34.50 74.52
N ALA A 22 55.01 33.58 74.20
CA ALA A 22 54.91 32.79 72.97
C ALA A 22 53.64 31.91 72.93
N GLY A 23 53.24 31.34 74.07
CA GLY A 23 52.01 30.57 74.20
C GLY A 23 50.74 31.42 74.04
N GLU A 24 50.74 32.65 74.54
CA GLU A 24 49.63 33.60 74.40
C GLU A 24 49.52 34.15 72.97
N GLU A 25 50.64 34.50 72.34
CA GLU A 25 50.65 34.91 70.93
C GLU A 25 50.18 33.79 69.99
N ALA A 26 50.61 32.55 70.24
CA ALA A 26 50.18 31.40 69.45
C ALA A 26 48.66 31.14 69.60
N ARG A 27 48.11 31.32 70.80
CA ARG A 27 46.66 31.21 71.05
C ARG A 27 45.89 32.32 70.36
N TYR A 28 46.40 33.56 70.38
CA TYR A 28 45.77 34.68 69.70
C TYR A 28 45.73 34.51 68.17
N ARG A 29 46.85 34.09 67.55
CA ARG A 29 46.90 33.80 66.11
C ARG A 29 46.03 32.60 65.72
N ALA A 30 45.95 31.58 66.58
CA ALA A 30 45.05 30.44 66.35
C ALA A 30 43.57 30.86 66.42
N ALA A 31 43.20 31.76 67.34
CA ALA A 31 41.84 32.28 67.46
C ALA A 31 41.44 33.15 66.25
N GLU A 32 42.34 34.03 65.78
CA GLU A 32 42.10 34.81 64.55
C GLU A 32 41.95 33.91 63.31
N ALA A 33 42.83 32.91 63.16
CA ALA A 33 42.73 31.96 62.05
C ALA A 33 41.43 31.11 62.10
N GLU A 34 40.92 30.81 63.30
CA GLU A 34 39.65 30.10 63.47
C GLU A 34 38.43 30.98 63.16
N GLU A 35 38.45 32.26 63.57
CA GLU A 35 37.45 33.27 63.20
C GLU A 35 37.40 33.47 61.68
N GLU A 36 38.56 33.58 61.04
CA GLU A 36 38.67 33.79 59.60
C GLU A 36 38.20 32.56 58.81
N ARG A 37 38.48 31.35 59.30
CA ARG A 37 37.90 30.10 58.78
C ARG A 37 36.37 30.06 58.95
N LYS A 38 35.84 30.49 60.10
CA LYS A 38 34.38 30.54 60.33
C LYS A 38 33.68 31.53 59.40
N ARG A 39 34.34 32.63 59.01
CA ARG A 39 33.81 33.59 58.03
C ARG A 39 33.91 33.12 56.59
N THR A 40 34.99 32.42 56.23
CA THR A 40 35.25 32.00 54.84
C THR A 40 34.63 30.65 54.48
N ALA A 41 34.45 29.73 55.44
CA ALA A 41 33.83 28.42 55.23
C ALA A 41 32.43 28.48 54.57
N PRO A 42 31.46 29.29 55.02
CA PRO A 42 30.14 29.32 54.39
C PRO A 42 30.17 29.90 52.97
N VAL A 43 31.11 30.83 52.70
CA VAL A 43 31.27 31.42 51.36
C VAL A 43 31.88 30.40 50.39
N GLN A 44 32.85 29.61 50.85
CA GLN A 44 33.43 28.51 50.07
C GLN A 44 32.42 27.40 49.82
N GLU A 45 31.66 27.00 50.85
CA GLU A 45 30.64 25.96 50.72
C GLU A 45 29.51 26.38 49.77
N GLN A 46 29.10 27.66 49.78
CA GLN A 46 28.12 28.19 48.84
C GLN A 46 28.69 28.22 47.40
N ALA A 47 29.94 28.65 47.22
CA ALA A 47 30.60 28.65 45.91
C ALA A 47 30.74 27.23 45.33
N GLU A 48 31.03 26.23 46.16
CA GLU A 48 31.08 24.81 45.77
C GLU A 48 29.70 24.28 45.39
N ARG A 49 28.64 24.64 46.14
CA ARG A 49 27.26 24.26 45.80
C ARG A 49 26.80 24.88 44.48
N ASP A 50 27.12 26.15 44.25
CA ASP A 50 26.73 26.86 43.02
C ASP A 50 27.49 26.29 41.80
N THR A 51 28.77 25.94 41.96
CA THR A 51 29.53 25.25 40.90
C THR A 51 29.02 23.84 40.62
N GLN A 52 28.67 23.07 41.65
CA GLN A 52 28.04 21.76 41.48
C GLN A 52 26.68 21.85 40.80
N ALA A 53 25.83 22.80 41.21
CA ALA A 53 24.53 23.03 40.60
C ALA A 53 24.67 23.45 39.11
N ALA A 54 25.63 24.32 38.81
CA ALA A 54 25.92 24.72 37.43
C ALA A 54 26.44 23.56 36.57
N GLN A 55 27.31 22.70 37.12
CA GLN A 55 27.80 21.50 36.44
C GLN A 55 26.67 20.48 36.19
N GLU A 56 25.80 20.27 37.17
CA GLU A 56 24.69 19.33 37.07
C GLU A 56 23.62 19.83 36.07
N GLN A 57 23.35 21.14 36.04
CA GLN A 57 22.48 21.75 35.05
C GLN A 57 23.06 21.70 33.64
N SER A 58 24.37 21.92 33.49
CA SER A 58 25.07 21.76 32.20
C SER A 58 25.01 20.32 31.69
N LYS A 59 25.20 19.34 32.58
CA LYS A 59 25.09 17.91 32.25
C LYS A 59 23.68 17.52 31.82
N LYS A 60 22.65 18.00 32.53
CA LYS A 60 21.23 17.78 32.16
C LYS A 60 20.91 18.38 30.79
N LEU A 61 21.44 19.56 30.49
CA LEU A 61 21.26 20.21 29.18
C LEU A 61 21.96 19.42 28.05
N GLN A 62 23.17 18.92 28.29
CA GLN A 62 23.86 18.04 27.33
C GLN A 62 23.11 16.73 27.10
N GLU A 63 22.63 16.06 28.15
CA GLU A 63 21.86 14.82 28.02
C GLU A 63 20.53 15.04 27.27
N ALA A 64 19.86 16.17 27.49
CA ALA A 64 18.66 16.55 26.75
C ALA A 64 18.97 16.78 25.26
N ALA A 65 20.04 17.52 24.95
CA ALA A 65 20.48 17.80 23.59
C ALA A 65 20.89 16.51 22.85
N ASP A 66 21.60 15.59 23.50
CA ASP A 66 22.00 14.30 22.92
C ASP A 66 20.81 13.37 22.69
N LYS A 67 19.83 13.37 23.60
CA LYS A 67 18.59 12.62 23.42
C LYS A 67 17.77 13.15 22.24
N GLU A 68 17.73 14.47 22.05
CA GLU A 68 17.05 15.10 20.93
C GLU A 68 17.76 14.81 19.60
N LYS A 69 19.10 14.90 19.56
CA LYS A 69 19.89 14.47 18.39
C LYS A 69 19.66 13.01 18.03
N ARG A 70 19.64 12.09 19.01
CA ARG A 70 19.36 10.67 18.77
C ARG A 70 17.94 10.46 18.20
N ARG A 71 16.95 11.19 18.69
CA ARG A 71 15.58 11.16 18.14
C ARG A 71 15.52 11.68 16.71
N ALA A 72 16.23 12.76 16.39
CA ALA A 72 16.29 13.30 15.04
C ALA A 72 16.96 12.32 14.06
N ILE A 73 18.06 11.67 14.45
CA ILE A 73 18.73 10.65 13.63
C ILE A 73 17.79 9.44 13.40
N ALA A 74 17.16 8.92 14.45
CA ALA A 74 16.23 7.80 14.32
C ALA A 74 15.02 8.13 13.43
N ALA A 75 14.49 9.36 13.53
CA ALA A 75 13.41 9.82 12.68
C ALA A 75 13.86 9.95 11.20
N GLN A 76 15.07 10.46 10.96
CA GLN A 76 15.64 10.56 9.62
C GLN A 76 15.91 9.17 9.00
N GLU A 77 16.41 8.22 9.79
CA GLU A 77 16.62 6.84 9.36
C GLU A 77 15.30 6.13 9.03
N ALA A 78 14.27 6.31 9.87
CA ALA A 78 12.94 5.76 9.61
C ALA A 78 12.31 6.38 8.33
N ALA A 79 12.47 7.69 8.13
CA ALA A 79 12.02 8.37 6.91
C ALA A 79 12.78 7.86 5.67
N ASN A 80 14.09 7.68 5.76
CA ASN A 80 14.92 7.15 4.68
C ASN A 80 14.60 5.68 4.35
N ALA A 81 14.35 4.86 5.37
CA ALA A 81 13.92 3.47 5.18
C ALA A 81 12.55 3.41 4.48
N SER A 82 11.58 4.22 4.93
CA SER A 82 10.26 4.32 4.31
C SER A 82 10.35 4.78 2.85
N LYS A 83 11.23 5.76 2.57
CA LYS A 83 11.49 6.24 1.20
C LYS A 83 12.12 5.15 0.32
N LYS A 84 13.09 4.38 0.82
CA LYS A 84 13.68 3.26 0.09
C LYS A 84 12.65 2.19 -0.24
N VAL A 85 11.79 1.81 0.71
CA VAL A 85 10.72 0.84 0.47
C VAL A 85 9.74 1.35 -0.59
N ALA A 86 9.35 2.63 -0.53
CA ALA A 86 8.49 3.24 -1.55
C ALA A 86 9.17 3.29 -2.92
N GLU A 87 10.46 3.64 -3.00
CA GLU A 87 11.22 3.64 -4.25
C GLU A 87 11.39 2.23 -4.83
N GLU A 88 11.60 1.22 -4.00
CA GLU A 88 11.65 -0.19 -4.42
C GLU A 88 10.29 -0.67 -4.93
N GLN A 89 9.19 -0.32 -4.26
CA GLN A 89 7.83 -0.61 -4.73
C GLN A 89 7.53 0.07 -6.07
N VAL A 90 7.94 1.34 -6.24
CA VAL A 90 7.79 2.07 -7.53
C VAL A 90 8.65 1.42 -8.61
N LYS A 91 9.89 1.03 -8.32
CA LYS A 91 10.75 0.30 -9.27
C LYS A 91 10.17 -1.05 -9.64
N ALA A 92 9.65 -1.81 -8.69
CA ALA A 92 9.00 -3.09 -8.94
C ALA A 92 7.72 -2.92 -9.78
N ALA A 93 6.91 -1.90 -9.49
CA ALA A 93 5.72 -1.56 -10.27
C ALA A 93 6.07 -1.15 -11.71
N ASN A 94 7.12 -0.33 -11.88
CA ASN A 94 7.62 0.08 -13.19
C ASN A 94 8.21 -1.10 -13.97
N ALA A 95 8.97 -1.99 -13.32
CA ALA A 95 9.50 -3.20 -13.95
C ALA A 95 8.38 -4.16 -14.37
N ALA A 96 7.35 -4.34 -13.53
CA ALA A 96 6.17 -5.13 -13.88
C ALA A 96 5.40 -4.52 -15.06
N LYS A 97 5.28 -3.18 -15.09
CA LYS A 97 4.67 -2.44 -16.21
C LYS A 97 5.49 -2.60 -17.50
N GLU A 98 6.80 -2.41 -17.47
CA GLU A 98 7.68 -2.61 -18.62
C GLU A 98 7.68 -4.06 -19.12
N GLU A 99 7.63 -5.03 -18.21
CA GLU A 99 7.53 -6.44 -18.59
C GLU A 99 6.18 -6.74 -19.25
N ALA A 100 5.09 -6.18 -18.74
CA ALA A 100 3.76 -6.26 -19.35
C ALA A 100 3.74 -5.59 -20.74
N GLU A 101 4.33 -4.41 -20.88
CA GLU A 101 4.48 -3.71 -22.18
C GLU A 101 5.36 -4.49 -23.16
N ARG A 102 6.44 -5.12 -22.68
CA ARG A 102 7.31 -5.98 -23.51
C ARG A 102 6.59 -7.25 -23.94
N LYS A 103 5.78 -7.85 -23.07
CA LYS A 103 4.93 -9.01 -23.41
C LYS A 103 3.87 -8.62 -24.45
N LEU A 104 3.26 -7.44 -24.29
CA LEU A 104 2.33 -6.86 -25.27
C LEU A 104 3.01 -6.59 -26.62
N LYS A 105 4.22 -6.02 -26.62
CA LYS A 105 5.02 -5.76 -27.83
C LYS A 105 5.50 -7.04 -28.52
N LYS A 106 5.62 -8.15 -27.78
CA LYS A 106 5.93 -9.50 -28.29
C LYS A 106 4.68 -10.29 -28.71
N GLY A 107 3.48 -9.70 -28.66
CA GLY A 107 2.23 -10.36 -29.04
C GLY A 107 1.74 -11.41 -28.04
N ILE A 108 2.38 -11.54 -26.88
CA ILE A 108 1.93 -12.43 -25.80
C ILE A 108 0.88 -11.66 -25.01
N GLN A 109 -0.38 -11.85 -25.39
CA GLN A 109 -1.52 -11.23 -24.72
C GLN A 109 -1.58 -11.74 -23.27
N PRO A 110 -1.53 -10.85 -22.26
CA PRO A 110 -1.53 -11.26 -20.87
C PRO A 110 -2.85 -11.92 -20.53
N VAL A 111 -2.72 -12.98 -19.76
CA VAL A 111 -3.80 -13.87 -19.36
C VAL A 111 -4.43 -13.27 -18.13
N VAL A 112 -5.51 -12.51 -18.30
CA VAL A 112 -6.25 -11.99 -17.15
C VAL A 112 -7.24 -13.07 -16.72
N ILE A 113 -6.89 -13.82 -15.67
CA ILE A 113 -7.81 -14.73 -15.00
C ILE A 113 -8.63 -13.87 -14.02
N PRO A 114 -9.95 -13.80 -14.15
CA PRO A 114 -10.79 -13.01 -13.23
C PRO A 114 -10.68 -13.52 -11.80
N THR A 115 -10.65 -12.61 -10.85
CA THR A 115 -10.73 -12.93 -9.42
C THR A 115 -12.12 -13.46 -9.05
N PRO A 116 -12.26 -14.24 -7.96
CA PRO A 116 -13.57 -14.73 -7.52
C PRO A 116 -14.59 -13.61 -7.25
N GLU A 117 -14.13 -12.44 -6.81
CA GLU A 117 -14.96 -11.25 -6.60
C GLU A 117 -15.50 -10.70 -7.91
N GLU A 118 -14.65 -10.60 -8.94
CA GLU A 118 -15.04 -10.20 -10.29
C GLU A 118 -16.03 -11.20 -10.90
N VAL A 119 -15.81 -12.51 -10.71
CA VAL A 119 -16.75 -13.55 -11.16
C VAL A 119 -18.12 -13.38 -10.51
N SER A 120 -18.14 -13.15 -9.20
CA SER A 120 -19.39 -12.94 -8.46
C SER A 120 -20.09 -11.65 -8.90
N ALA A 121 -19.33 -10.57 -9.16
CA ALA A 121 -19.88 -9.33 -9.68
C ALA A 121 -20.45 -9.48 -11.10
N ALA A 122 -19.76 -10.22 -11.97
CA ALA A 122 -20.21 -10.52 -13.32
C ALA A 122 -21.49 -11.38 -13.31
N LYS A 123 -21.54 -12.44 -12.48
CA LYS A 123 -22.76 -13.24 -12.27
C LYS A 123 -23.94 -12.38 -11.81
N ARG A 124 -23.74 -11.46 -10.87
CA ARG A 124 -24.79 -10.50 -10.45
C ARG A 124 -25.24 -9.58 -11.58
N LYS A 125 -24.29 -9.04 -12.37
CA LYS A 125 -24.57 -8.14 -13.50
C LYS A 125 -25.46 -8.81 -14.55
N VAL A 126 -25.21 -10.08 -14.85
CA VAL A 126 -25.98 -10.83 -15.85
C VAL A 126 -27.23 -11.52 -15.28
N GLN A 127 -27.51 -11.33 -13.99
CA GLN A 127 -28.59 -12.02 -13.27
C GLN A 127 -28.50 -13.55 -13.44
N TYR A 128 -27.30 -14.10 -13.27
CA TYR A 128 -27.03 -15.53 -13.36
C TYR A 128 -27.82 -16.29 -12.30
N ARG A 129 -28.39 -17.44 -12.66
CA ARG A 129 -29.05 -18.34 -11.74
C ARG A 129 -28.62 -19.77 -12.03
N GLU A 130 -28.24 -20.50 -10.99
CA GLU A 130 -27.72 -21.88 -11.11
C GLU A 130 -28.78 -22.89 -11.60
N ASP A 131 -30.07 -22.55 -11.58
CA ASP A 131 -31.17 -23.37 -12.08
C ASP A 131 -31.43 -23.24 -13.59
N LEU A 132 -30.68 -22.35 -14.27
CA LEU A 132 -30.83 -22.06 -15.69
C LEU A 132 -29.50 -22.25 -16.42
N PHE A 133 -29.58 -22.54 -17.71
CA PHE A 133 -28.44 -22.58 -18.62
C PHE A 133 -28.31 -21.25 -19.35
N HIS A 134 -27.17 -20.59 -19.17
CA HIS A 134 -26.89 -19.26 -19.67
C HIS A 134 -26.02 -19.32 -20.93
N PHE A 135 -26.62 -18.97 -22.08
CA PHE A 135 -25.94 -18.93 -23.38
C PHE A 135 -25.68 -17.50 -23.85
N ALA A 136 -24.43 -17.18 -24.14
CA ALA A 136 -24.06 -15.91 -24.75
C ALA A 136 -23.89 -16.04 -26.26
N VAL A 137 -24.46 -15.10 -27.02
CA VAL A 137 -24.22 -14.97 -28.46
C VAL A 137 -23.33 -13.75 -28.70
N ALA A 138 -22.09 -14.01 -29.08
CA ALA A 138 -21.07 -13.01 -29.33
C ALA A 138 -20.67 -12.99 -30.82
N GLY A 139 -20.14 -11.87 -31.27
CA GLY A 139 -19.73 -11.69 -32.67
C GLY A 139 -19.80 -10.24 -33.12
N VAL A 140 -19.49 -9.99 -34.37
CA VAL A 140 -19.48 -8.64 -34.94
C VAL A 140 -20.89 -7.99 -34.94
N ALA A 141 -20.90 -6.66 -34.98
CA ALA A 141 -22.11 -5.87 -35.18
C ALA A 141 -22.75 -6.19 -36.54
N GLY A 142 -24.08 -6.21 -36.63
CA GLY A 142 -24.77 -6.52 -37.90
C GLY A 142 -24.63 -7.97 -38.40
N GLY A 143 -24.00 -8.86 -37.62
CA GLY A 143 -23.85 -10.29 -37.94
C GLY A 143 -25.11 -11.14 -37.70
N GLY A 144 -26.23 -10.54 -37.30
CA GLY A 144 -27.51 -11.28 -37.11
C GLY A 144 -27.68 -11.97 -35.76
N LYS A 145 -26.94 -11.57 -34.72
CA LYS A 145 -27.00 -12.16 -33.36
C LYS A 145 -28.42 -12.16 -32.78
N SER A 146 -29.06 -11.00 -32.76
CA SER A 146 -30.42 -10.84 -32.24
C SER A 146 -31.43 -11.68 -33.03
N SER A 147 -31.30 -11.74 -34.36
CA SER A 147 -32.14 -12.59 -35.21
C SER A 147 -31.95 -14.08 -34.92
N LEU A 148 -30.71 -14.52 -34.69
CA LEU A 148 -30.42 -15.90 -34.32
C LEU A 148 -31.02 -16.27 -32.96
N ILE A 149 -30.92 -15.38 -31.97
CA ILE A 149 -31.55 -15.58 -30.65
C ILE A 149 -33.07 -15.71 -30.79
N ASN A 150 -33.71 -14.85 -31.59
CA ASN A 150 -35.14 -14.94 -31.85
C ASN A 150 -35.52 -16.27 -32.49
N ALA A 151 -34.72 -16.75 -33.46
CA ALA A 151 -34.93 -18.04 -34.10
C ALA A 151 -34.82 -19.21 -33.11
N PHE A 152 -33.82 -19.20 -32.20
CA PHE A 152 -33.72 -20.23 -31.16
C PHE A 152 -34.90 -20.20 -30.18
N ARG A 153 -35.43 -19.01 -29.90
CA ARG A 153 -36.62 -18.81 -29.05
C ARG A 153 -37.95 -19.05 -29.77
N GLY A 154 -37.92 -19.40 -31.06
CA GLY A 154 -39.14 -19.60 -31.87
C GLY A 154 -39.95 -18.32 -32.12
N LEU A 155 -39.33 -17.15 -32.01
CA LEU A 155 -39.97 -15.84 -32.18
C LEU A 155 -39.63 -15.24 -33.55
N LEU A 156 -40.60 -14.54 -34.14
CA LEU A 156 -40.35 -13.64 -35.26
C LEU A 156 -39.76 -12.33 -34.75
N ASN A 157 -38.95 -11.66 -35.57
CA ASN A 157 -38.30 -10.39 -35.20
C ASN A 157 -39.27 -9.24 -34.87
N LYS A 158 -40.56 -9.39 -35.20
CA LYS A 158 -41.63 -8.41 -34.93
C LYS A 158 -42.50 -8.79 -33.74
N ASP A 159 -42.27 -9.95 -33.13
CA ASP A 159 -43.07 -10.42 -32.01
C ASP A 159 -42.78 -9.61 -30.74
N MET A 160 -43.79 -9.50 -29.87
CA MET A 160 -43.59 -8.91 -28.56
C MET A 160 -42.62 -9.76 -27.74
N GLY A 161 -41.56 -9.13 -27.22
CA GLY A 161 -40.50 -9.83 -26.47
C GLY A 161 -39.39 -10.43 -27.34
N ALA A 162 -39.42 -10.21 -28.66
CA ALA A 162 -38.29 -10.48 -29.54
C ALA A 162 -37.12 -9.53 -29.23
N ALA A 163 -35.90 -10.02 -29.41
CA ALA A 163 -34.70 -9.21 -29.42
C ALA A 163 -34.78 -8.19 -30.56
N ALA A 164 -34.56 -6.91 -30.25
CA ALA A 164 -34.61 -5.85 -31.25
C ALA A 164 -33.56 -6.09 -32.33
N THR A 165 -33.99 -6.19 -33.59
CA THR A 165 -33.11 -6.37 -34.74
C THR A 165 -32.95 -5.06 -35.50
N GLY A 166 -31.72 -4.67 -35.84
CA GLY A 166 -31.43 -3.48 -36.64
C GLY A 166 -30.02 -3.50 -37.23
N VAL A 167 -29.82 -2.79 -38.35
CA VAL A 167 -28.50 -2.61 -39.00
C VAL A 167 -27.65 -1.60 -38.22
N THR A 168 -28.31 -0.62 -37.61
CA THR A 168 -27.69 0.39 -36.73
C THR A 168 -27.72 -0.12 -35.30
N GLU A 169 -26.53 -0.23 -34.69
CA GLU A 169 -26.34 -0.84 -33.37
C GLU A 169 -27.24 -0.23 -32.29
N THR A 170 -28.18 -1.02 -31.79
CA THR A 170 -29.11 -0.60 -30.73
C THR A 170 -28.67 -1.06 -29.33
N THR A 171 -27.67 -1.94 -29.26
CA THR A 171 -27.33 -2.69 -28.05
C THR A 171 -25.96 -2.25 -27.51
N LEU A 172 -25.94 -1.13 -26.78
CA LEU A 172 -24.77 -0.69 -25.99
C LEU A 172 -24.62 -1.49 -24.68
N THR A 173 -25.69 -2.18 -24.27
CA THR A 173 -25.77 -2.98 -23.06
C THR A 173 -26.29 -4.37 -23.38
N MET A 174 -25.66 -5.40 -22.82
CA MET A 174 -26.07 -6.80 -22.96
C MET A 174 -27.56 -7.00 -22.67
N ALA A 175 -28.26 -7.72 -23.55
CA ALA A 175 -29.68 -8.03 -23.37
C ALA A 175 -29.87 -9.46 -22.85
N ARG A 176 -30.59 -9.62 -21.74
CA ARG A 176 -30.97 -10.92 -21.18
C ARG A 176 -32.35 -11.32 -21.69
N LEU A 177 -32.44 -12.49 -22.33
CA LEU A 177 -33.61 -12.96 -23.06
C LEU A 177 -33.93 -14.40 -22.65
N PRO A 178 -34.77 -14.60 -21.61
CA PRO A 178 -35.23 -15.94 -21.23
C PRO A 178 -35.98 -16.63 -22.37
N ASP A 179 -35.87 -17.95 -22.43
CA ASP A 179 -36.65 -18.75 -23.37
C ASP A 179 -38.15 -18.66 -23.02
N PRO A 180 -39.03 -18.46 -24.02
CA PRO A 180 -40.47 -18.44 -23.77
C PRO A 180 -41.03 -19.81 -23.38
N ASN A 181 -40.36 -20.92 -23.73
CA ASN A 181 -40.80 -22.25 -23.35
C ASN A 181 -40.22 -22.65 -21.99
N ALA A 182 -41.10 -22.86 -21.00
CA ALA A 182 -40.71 -23.26 -19.65
C ALA A 182 -40.06 -24.66 -19.56
N GLU A 183 -40.23 -25.50 -20.58
CA GLU A 183 -39.54 -26.80 -20.66
C GLU A 183 -38.04 -26.66 -20.97
N TYR A 184 -37.63 -25.51 -21.51
CA TYR A 184 -36.24 -25.20 -21.79
C TYR A 184 -35.74 -24.18 -20.76
N PRO A 185 -34.99 -24.61 -19.72
CA PRO A 185 -34.43 -23.70 -18.72
C PRO A 185 -33.23 -22.93 -19.29
N LEU A 186 -33.41 -22.25 -20.42
CA LEU A 186 -32.38 -21.53 -21.17
C LEU A 186 -32.58 -20.03 -21.03
N VAL A 187 -31.46 -19.31 -20.91
CA VAL A 187 -31.43 -17.85 -20.99
C VAL A 187 -30.40 -17.45 -22.04
N TRP A 188 -30.87 -16.69 -23.02
CA TRP A 188 -30.05 -16.19 -24.10
C TRP A 188 -29.55 -14.79 -23.78
N TYR A 189 -28.30 -14.50 -24.13
CA TYR A 189 -27.68 -13.20 -23.94
C TYR A 189 -27.17 -12.67 -25.27
N ASP A 190 -27.71 -11.52 -25.68
CA ASP A 190 -27.19 -10.79 -26.84
C ASP A 190 -26.03 -9.91 -26.38
N ILE A 191 -24.81 -10.31 -26.75
CA ILE A 191 -23.60 -9.58 -26.37
C ILE A 191 -23.37 -8.46 -27.38
N PRO A 192 -23.13 -7.21 -26.94
CA PRO A 192 -22.80 -6.09 -27.82
C PRO A 192 -21.66 -6.45 -28.78
N GLY A 193 -21.72 -5.97 -30.02
CA GLY A 193 -20.72 -6.29 -31.03
C GLY A 193 -19.28 -5.95 -30.59
N ALA A 194 -18.30 -6.72 -31.07
CA ALA A 194 -16.90 -6.41 -30.79
C ALA A 194 -16.42 -5.10 -31.45
N GLY A 195 -16.91 -4.82 -32.67
CA GLY A 195 -16.56 -3.61 -33.43
C GLY A 195 -17.15 -2.30 -32.88
N THR A 196 -18.07 -2.39 -31.91
CA THR A 196 -18.75 -1.24 -31.27
C THR A 196 -17.89 -0.54 -30.22
N LEU A 197 -16.94 -1.28 -29.65
CA LEU A 197 -16.24 -0.88 -28.42
C LEU A 197 -14.79 -0.51 -28.77
N LYS A 198 -14.32 0.63 -28.25
CA LYS A 198 -12.89 1.03 -28.31
C LYS A 198 -12.02 0.20 -27.35
N ILE A 199 -12.27 -1.10 -27.29
CA ILE A 199 -11.60 -2.04 -26.39
C ILE A 199 -10.76 -2.97 -27.27
N PRO A 200 -9.50 -3.26 -26.90
CA PRO A 200 -8.70 -4.24 -27.61
C PRO A 200 -9.41 -5.61 -27.64
N ASP A 201 -9.38 -6.30 -28.79
CA ASP A 201 -10.03 -7.60 -29.02
C ASP A 201 -9.79 -8.62 -27.90
N TRP A 202 -8.58 -8.63 -27.35
CA TRP A 202 -8.14 -9.56 -26.31
C TRP A 202 -8.73 -9.26 -24.92
N GLN A 203 -9.18 -8.03 -24.67
CA GLN A 203 -9.85 -7.64 -23.42
C GLN A 203 -11.37 -7.83 -23.51
N TYR A 204 -11.94 -7.86 -24.72
CA TYR A 204 -13.38 -7.95 -24.95
C TYR A 204 -14.04 -9.08 -24.15
N PHE A 205 -13.43 -10.28 -24.18
CA PHE A 205 -13.96 -11.46 -23.48
C PHE A 205 -14.14 -11.23 -21.97
N ASN A 206 -13.13 -10.65 -21.31
CA ASN A 206 -13.18 -10.40 -19.87
C ASN A 206 -14.05 -9.18 -19.53
N THR A 207 -13.99 -8.11 -20.34
CA THR A 207 -14.77 -6.90 -20.10
C THR A 207 -16.27 -7.14 -20.25
N GLN A 208 -16.67 -8.01 -21.20
CA GLN A 208 -18.07 -8.44 -21.34
C GLN A 208 -18.48 -9.50 -20.32
N GLY A 209 -17.53 -10.01 -19.51
CA GLY A 209 -17.80 -11.04 -18.53
C GLY A 209 -18.16 -12.39 -19.13
N LEU A 210 -17.65 -12.71 -20.33
CA LEU A 210 -18.05 -13.93 -21.04
C LEU A 210 -17.71 -15.22 -20.28
N TYR A 211 -16.79 -15.16 -19.32
CA TYR A 211 -16.37 -16.29 -18.50
C TYR A 211 -17.44 -16.83 -17.54
N VAL A 212 -18.58 -16.15 -17.36
CA VAL A 212 -19.66 -16.61 -16.46
C VAL A 212 -20.76 -17.43 -17.14
N PHE A 213 -20.73 -17.52 -18.48
CA PHE A 213 -21.75 -18.24 -19.25
C PHE A 213 -21.42 -19.73 -19.34
N ASP A 214 -22.47 -20.55 -19.39
CA ASP A 214 -22.36 -22.00 -19.50
C ASP A 214 -22.03 -22.44 -20.93
N GLY A 215 -22.38 -21.60 -21.92
CA GLY A 215 -22.04 -21.81 -23.32
C GLY A 215 -21.95 -20.50 -24.09
N ILE A 216 -21.09 -20.49 -25.12
CA ILE A 216 -20.89 -19.32 -25.98
C ILE A 216 -21.11 -19.72 -27.43
N ILE A 217 -21.90 -18.93 -28.15
CA ILE A 217 -22.07 -19.02 -29.60
C ILE A 217 -21.31 -17.84 -30.21
N VAL A 218 -20.29 -18.14 -31.00
CA VAL A 218 -19.54 -17.16 -31.78
C VAL A 218 -20.13 -17.11 -33.18
N LEU A 219 -20.88 -16.04 -33.44
CA LEU A 219 -21.56 -15.79 -34.70
C LEU A 219 -20.72 -14.86 -35.59
N PHE A 220 -20.36 -15.34 -36.77
CA PHE A 220 -19.73 -14.52 -37.80
C PHE A 220 -20.59 -14.51 -39.07
N ASP A 221 -20.36 -13.55 -39.96
CA ASP A 221 -21.05 -13.48 -41.26
C ASP A 221 -20.09 -13.80 -42.43
N ASN A 222 -19.66 -12.78 -43.17
CA ASN A 222 -18.75 -12.91 -44.30
C ASN A 222 -17.28 -12.82 -43.88
N ARG A 223 -17.00 -12.25 -42.70
CA ARG A 223 -15.64 -12.06 -42.20
C ARG A 223 -15.47 -12.72 -40.85
N PHE A 224 -14.41 -13.50 -40.73
CA PHE A 224 -13.92 -14.02 -39.47
C PHE A 224 -12.82 -13.10 -38.95
N THR A 225 -13.04 -12.49 -37.79
CA THR A 225 -12.21 -11.39 -37.27
C THR A 225 -11.23 -11.84 -36.20
N MET A 226 -10.24 -10.98 -35.92
CA MET A 226 -9.32 -11.21 -34.79
C MET A 226 -10.05 -11.26 -33.45
N THR A 227 -11.17 -10.55 -33.30
CA THR A 227 -12.00 -10.64 -32.09
C THR A 227 -12.66 -12.01 -31.95
N ASP A 228 -13.18 -12.59 -33.04
CA ASP A 228 -13.78 -13.93 -33.00
C ASP A 228 -12.76 -14.98 -32.56
N ILE A 229 -11.54 -14.89 -33.11
CA ILE A 229 -10.41 -15.73 -32.71
C ILE A 229 -10.07 -15.51 -31.23
N ALA A 230 -10.01 -14.26 -30.78
CA ALA A 230 -9.70 -13.94 -29.38
C ALA A 230 -10.76 -14.49 -28.41
N ILE A 231 -12.05 -14.42 -28.77
CA ILE A 231 -13.13 -15.04 -27.99
C ILE A 231 -12.92 -16.55 -27.92
N LEU A 232 -12.72 -17.22 -29.06
CA LEU A 232 -12.54 -18.68 -29.12
C LEU A 232 -11.33 -19.18 -28.32
N VAL A 233 -10.20 -18.46 -28.41
CA VAL A 233 -8.99 -18.77 -27.64
C VAL A 233 -9.26 -18.66 -26.14
N ASN A 234 -9.99 -17.63 -25.70
CA ASN A 234 -10.37 -17.47 -24.30
C ASN A 234 -11.38 -18.54 -23.87
N CYS A 235 -12.40 -18.87 -24.66
CA CYS A 235 -13.33 -19.94 -24.31
C CYS A 235 -12.61 -21.28 -24.10
N ARG A 236 -11.68 -21.64 -24.99
CA ARG A 236 -10.85 -22.85 -24.83
C ARG A 236 -10.07 -22.81 -23.51
N ARG A 237 -9.58 -21.64 -23.12
CA ARG A 237 -8.82 -21.44 -21.89
C ARG A 237 -9.67 -21.62 -20.63
N PHE A 238 -10.85 -21.02 -20.62
CA PHE A 238 -11.81 -21.13 -19.51
C PHE A 238 -12.63 -22.43 -19.56
N LYS A 239 -12.38 -23.29 -20.56
CA LYS A 239 -13.08 -24.57 -20.78
C LYS A 239 -14.59 -24.39 -20.94
N ILE A 240 -15.00 -23.30 -21.58
CA ILE A 240 -16.41 -23.00 -21.84
C ILE A 240 -16.82 -23.67 -23.17
N PRO A 241 -17.87 -24.51 -23.18
CA PRO A 241 -18.46 -25.04 -24.41
C PRO A 241 -18.73 -23.91 -25.42
N THR A 242 -18.17 -24.05 -26.62
CA THR A 242 -18.27 -23.00 -27.64
C THR A 242 -18.71 -23.55 -28.98
N TYR A 243 -19.63 -22.83 -29.61
CA TYR A 243 -20.22 -23.17 -30.89
C TYR A 243 -19.91 -22.06 -31.88
N ILE A 244 -19.45 -22.43 -33.08
CA ILE A 244 -19.15 -21.48 -34.15
C ILE A 244 -20.30 -21.55 -35.15
N VAL A 245 -20.93 -20.41 -35.43
CA VAL A 245 -22.06 -20.32 -36.35
C VAL A 245 -21.75 -19.28 -37.42
N ARG A 246 -21.93 -19.66 -38.69
CA ARG A 246 -21.90 -18.73 -39.82
C ARG A 246 -23.33 -18.30 -40.14
N SER A 247 -23.62 -17.02 -40.01
CA SER A 247 -24.88 -16.41 -40.45
C SER A 247 -24.86 -16.10 -41.95
N LYS A 248 -26.02 -15.75 -42.52
CA LYS A 248 -26.17 -15.29 -43.92
C LYS A 248 -25.57 -16.28 -44.94
N ALA A 249 -25.67 -17.58 -44.67
CA ALA A 249 -25.14 -18.62 -45.55
C ALA A 249 -25.80 -18.62 -46.94
N ASP A 250 -26.98 -18.03 -47.06
CA ASP A 250 -27.73 -17.77 -48.29
C ASP A 250 -27.16 -16.62 -49.14
N GLN A 251 -26.35 -15.73 -48.57
CA GLN A 251 -25.94 -14.47 -49.20
C GLN A 251 -24.59 -14.49 -49.95
N HIS A 252 -23.89 -15.64 -50.05
CA HIS A 252 -22.82 -15.98 -51.02
C HIS A 252 -21.85 -17.06 -50.44
N ILE A 253 -21.38 -17.96 -51.32
CA ILE A 253 -20.12 -18.75 -51.18
C ILE A 253 -19.00 -17.96 -51.85
#